data_AF-A0A7G3ZCZ6-F1
#
_entry.id   AF-A0A7G3ZCZ6-F1
#
_cell.length_a   1.000
_cell.length_b   1.000
_cell.length_c   1.000
_cell.angle_alpha   90.00
_cell.angle_beta   90.00
_cell.angle_gamma   90.00
#
_symmetry.space_group_name_H-M   'P 1'
#
loop_
_entity.id
_entity.type
_entity.pdbx_description
1 polymer ?
#
loop_
_entity_poly.entity_id
_entity_poly.type
_entity_poly.pdbx_seq_one_letter_code
_entity_poly.pdbx_strand_id
1 'polypeptide(L)'
;MSLFVNPYNAQEVRQEKIDIAEVQFNAMNVTFNNILHTCLEKCIPHDVYSESDLNKGEMCCIDRCVAKMHYSNRLIGALVQARGFAPDAHLAHYDKFKQPQLDIGS
;
A
#
# COMPACT_ATOMS: atom_id res chain seq x y z
N MET A 1 -12.02 15.41 -38.51
CA MET A 1 -10.55 15.27 -38.37
C MET A 1 -10.11 15.13 -36.90
N SER A 2 -10.81 14.35 -36.07
CA SER A 2 -10.47 14.19 -34.63
C SER A 2 -10.44 12.74 -34.14
N LEU A 3 -10.41 11.76 -35.06
CA LEU A 3 -10.35 10.33 -34.73
C LEU A 3 -8.92 9.78 -34.60
N PHE A 4 -7.89 10.57 -34.94
CA PHE A 4 -6.48 10.14 -34.94
C PHE A 4 -5.64 10.61 -33.74
N VAL A 5 -6.22 11.38 -32.81
CA VAL A 5 -5.50 11.91 -31.63
C VAL A 5 -6.17 11.49 -30.32
N ASN A 6 -6.76 10.29 -30.30
CA ASN A 6 -7.33 9.73 -29.08
C ASN A 6 -6.39 8.62 -28.57
N PRO A 7 -5.43 8.92 -27.67
CA PRO A 7 -4.47 7.94 -27.16
C PRO A 7 -5.13 6.80 -26.37
N TYR A 8 -6.44 6.90 -26.11
CA TYR A 8 -7.22 5.92 -25.35
C TYR A 8 -7.96 4.90 -26.23
N ASN A 9 -7.97 5.04 -27.56
CA ASN A 9 -8.70 4.11 -28.44
C ASN A 9 -8.08 2.69 -28.47
N ALA A 10 -6.79 2.56 -28.13
CA ALA A 10 -6.08 1.28 -28.06
C ALA A 10 -6.09 0.64 -26.65
N GLN A 11 -6.70 1.30 -25.65
CA GLN A 11 -6.79 0.75 -24.29
C GLN A 11 -7.94 -0.25 -24.21
N GLU A 12 -7.72 -1.45 -24.74
CA GLU A 12 -8.62 -2.58 -24.51
C GLU A 12 -8.71 -2.88 -23.00
N VAL A 13 -9.92 -2.79 -22.46
CA VAL A 13 -10.23 -3.09 -21.06
C VAL A 13 -10.14 -4.60 -20.87
N ARG A 14 -8.95 -5.10 -20.49
CA ARG A 14 -8.76 -6.50 -20.11
C ARG A 14 -9.02 -6.66 -18.61
N GLN A 15 -9.92 -7.57 -18.24
CA GLN A 15 -10.28 -7.81 -16.83
C GLN A 15 -9.03 -8.12 -15.98
N GLU A 16 -8.13 -8.96 -16.48
CA GLU A 16 -6.87 -9.28 -15.79
C GLU A 16 -6.02 -8.04 -15.47
N LYS A 17 -5.97 -7.05 -16.36
CA LYS A 17 -5.26 -5.80 -16.11
C LYS A 17 -5.93 -4.96 -15.02
N ILE A 18 -7.26 -5.01 -14.93
CA ILE A 18 -8.02 -4.36 -13.87
C ILE A 18 -7.71 -5.04 -12.53
N ASP A 19 -7.73 -6.37 -12.48
CA ASP A 19 -7.51 -7.13 -11.25
C ASP A 19 -6.10 -6.86 -10.69
N ILE A 20 -5.07 -6.82 -11.56
CA ILE A 20 -3.71 -6.45 -11.16
C ILE A 20 -3.64 -5.00 -10.66
N ALA A 21 -4.32 -4.07 -11.33
CA ALA A 21 -4.36 -2.68 -10.93
C ALA A 21 -5.07 -2.50 -9.57
N GLU A 22 -6.12 -3.28 -9.31
CA GLU A 22 -6.83 -3.30 -8.03
C GLU A 22 -5.92 -3.76 -6.89
N VAL A 23 -5.14 -4.82 -7.09
CA VAL A 23 -4.17 -5.30 -6.10
C VAL A 23 -3.09 -4.26 -5.83
N GLN A 24 -2.56 -3.61 -6.86
CA GLN A 24 -1.57 -2.53 -6.70
C GLN A 24 -2.14 -1.35 -5.93
N PHE A 25 -3.38 -0.95 -6.24
CA PHE A 25 -4.07 0.11 -5.54
C PHE A 25 -4.32 -0.24 -4.07
N ASN A 26 -4.74 -1.47 -3.79
CA ASN A 26 -4.93 -1.96 -2.42
C ASN A 26 -3.62 -1.90 -1.62
N ALA A 27 -2.51 -2.38 -2.20
CA ALA A 27 -1.19 -2.31 -1.56
C ALA A 27 -0.77 -0.85 -1.24
N MET A 28 -1.06 0.08 -2.14
CA MET A 28 -0.78 1.51 -1.92
C MET A 28 -1.68 2.11 -0.83
N ASN A 29 -2.96 1.75 -0.80
CA ASN A 29 -3.89 2.19 0.24
C ASN A 29 -3.51 1.70 1.64
N VAL A 30 -3.13 0.43 1.78
CA VAL A 30 -2.67 -0.12 3.07
C VAL A 30 -1.45 0.67 3.57
N THR A 31 -0.50 0.95 2.67
CA THR A 31 0.68 1.75 2.98
C THR A 31 0.31 3.18 3.39
N PHE A 32 -0.59 3.82 2.66
CA PHE A 32 -1.05 5.18 2.94
C PHE A 32 -1.74 5.28 4.31
N ASN A 33 -2.66 4.35 4.60
CA ASN A 33 -3.35 4.29 5.89
C ASN A 33 -2.37 4.08 7.05
N ASN A 34 -1.35 3.22 6.87
CA ASN A 34 -0.31 3.03 7.87
C ASN A 34 0.50 4.32 8.12
N ILE A 35 0.87 5.05 7.07
CA ILE A 35 1.54 6.35 7.19
C ILE A 35 0.67 7.35 7.94
N LEU A 36 -0.63 7.43 7.60
CA LEU A 36 -1.58 8.31 8.29
C LEU A 36 -1.66 8.01 9.78
N HIS A 37 -1.91 6.76 10.16
CA HIS A 37 -2.03 6.37 11.57
C HIS A 37 -0.73 6.59 12.34
N THR A 38 0.41 6.25 11.74
CA THR A 38 1.71 6.44 12.40
C THR A 38 2.04 7.92 12.59
N CYS A 39 1.82 8.76 11.57
CA CYS A 39 2.13 10.18 11.69
C CYS A 39 1.14 10.93 12.59
N LEU A 40 -0.13 10.49 12.64
CA LEU A 40 -1.10 10.95 13.63
C LEU A 40 -0.58 10.68 15.05
N GLU A 41 -0.20 9.44 15.37
CA GLU A 41 0.31 9.05 16.69
C GLU A 41 1.62 9.77 17.07
N LYS A 42 2.48 10.08 16.10
CA LYS A 42 3.79 10.71 16.36
C LYS A 42 3.75 12.23 16.48
N CYS A 43 2.91 12.89 15.68
CA CYS A 43 2.96 14.34 15.56
C CYS A 43 1.81 15.06 16.25
N ILE A 44 0.70 14.37 16.56
CA ILE A 44 -0.46 14.97 17.22
C ILE A 44 -0.52 14.43 18.65
N PRO A 45 -0.40 15.28 19.68
CA PRO A 45 -0.44 14.85 21.06
C PRO A 45 -1.84 14.36 21.46
N HIS A 46 -1.92 13.25 22.20
CA HIS A 46 -3.19 12.68 22.65
C HIS A 46 -3.77 13.36 23.90
N ASP A 47 -2.94 14.06 24.68
CA ASP A 47 -3.31 14.53 26.01
C ASP A 47 -4.10 15.84 25.99
N VAL A 48 -3.77 16.76 25.09
CA VAL A 48 -4.39 18.09 25.02
C VAL A 48 -4.46 18.58 23.58
N TYR A 49 -5.67 18.85 23.11
CA TYR A 49 -5.94 19.58 21.88
C TYR A 49 -6.26 21.03 22.24
N SER A 50 -5.29 21.93 22.03
CA SER A 50 -5.46 23.35 22.39
C SER A 50 -6.32 24.11 21.37
N GLU A 51 -6.17 23.79 20.09
CA GLU A 51 -6.79 24.49 18.96
C GLU A 51 -7.22 23.46 17.90
N SER A 52 -8.19 23.82 17.05
CA SER A 52 -8.65 22.93 15.96
C SER A 52 -7.70 22.88 14.78
N ASP A 53 -6.92 23.95 14.61
CA ASP A 53 -5.97 24.10 13.51
C ASP A 53 -4.60 23.58 13.91
N LEU A 54 -3.89 23.01 12.94
CA LEU A 54 -2.55 22.48 13.14
C LEU A 54 -1.56 23.62 13.39
N ASN A 55 -0.84 23.54 14.52
CA ASN A 55 0.23 24.48 14.80
C ASN A 55 1.39 24.25 13.82
N LYS A 56 2.22 25.28 13.58
CA LYS A 56 3.41 25.20 12.73
C LYS A 56 4.35 24.04 13.12
N GLY A 57 4.43 23.73 14.41
CA GLY A 57 5.21 22.59 14.92
C GLY A 57 4.67 21.25 14.43
N GLU A 58 3.35 21.06 14.46
CA GLU A 58 2.67 19.84 14.03
C GLU A 58 2.74 19.69 12.51
N MET A 59 2.52 20.78 11.76
CA MET A 59 2.68 20.81 10.31
C MET A 59 4.09 20.37 9.88
N CYS A 60 5.13 21.00 10.45
CA CYS A 60 6.52 20.62 10.17
C CYS A 60 6.87 19.20 10.63
N CYS A 61 6.24 18.70 11.70
CA CYS A 61 6.41 17.32 12.15
C CYS A 61 5.83 16.35 11.12
N ILE A 62 4.61 16.59 10.64
CA ILE A 62 3.92 15.74 9.67
C ILE A 62 4.74 15.59 8.39
N ASP A 63 5.25 16.70 7.82
CA ASP A 63 6.10 16.66 6.62
C ASP A 63 7.33 15.76 6.81
N ARG A 64 8.01 15.92 7.95
CA ARG A 64 9.19 15.11 8.31
C ARG A 64 8.83 13.65 8.59
N CYS A 65 7.67 13.41 9.20
CA CYS A 65 7.18 12.08 9.51
C CYS A 65 6.91 11.30 8.23
N VAL A 66 6.14 11.87 7.30
CA VAL A 66 5.82 11.23 6.02
C VAL A 66 7.09 10.93 5.23
N ALA A 67 8.04 11.86 5.16
CA ALA A 67 9.32 11.63 4.49
C ALA A 67 10.10 10.44 5.09
N LYS A 68 10.20 10.36 6.42
CA LYS A 68 10.88 9.26 7.12
C LYS A 68 10.14 7.93 6.96
N MET A 69 8.81 7.94 7.08
CA MET A 69 8.00 6.73 6.98
C MET A 69 8.02 6.16 5.57
N HIS A 70 7.93 7.01 4.55
CA HIS A 70 8.03 6.57 3.16
C HIS A 70 9.41 5.99 2.84
N TYR A 71 10.49 6.63 3.31
CA TYR A 71 11.84 6.10 3.18
C TYR A 71 12.00 4.74 3.90
N SER A 72 11.47 4.63 5.12
CA SER A 72 11.53 3.40 5.91
C SER A 72 10.74 2.26 5.25
N ASN A 73 9.55 2.55 4.71
CA ASN A 73 8.75 1.58 3.96
C ASN A 73 9.52 1.05 2.76
N ARG A 74 10.13 1.93 1.95
CA ARG A 74 10.94 1.50 0.80
C ARG A 74 12.15 0.67 1.20
N LEU A 75 12.85 1.05 2.28
CA LEU A 75 14.00 0.30 2.79
C LEU A 75 13.59 -1.10 3.26
N ILE A 76 12.53 -1.19 4.06
CA ILE A 76 12.00 -2.46 4.55
C ILE A 76 11.54 -3.31 3.37
N GLY A 77 10.84 -2.72 2.38
CA GLY A 77 10.43 -3.37 1.14
C GLY A 77 11.60 -4.04 0.39
N ALA A 78 12.72 -3.33 0.25
CA ALA A 78 13.92 -3.90 -0.36
C ALA A 78 14.54 -5.02 0.49
N LEU A 79 14.56 -4.86 1.83
CA LEU A 79 15.10 -5.87 2.75
C LEU A 79 14.29 -7.16 2.75
N VAL A 80 12.96 -7.06 2.79
CA VAL A 80 12.07 -8.24 2.80
C VAL A 80 12.17 -9.02 1.50
N GLN A 81 12.34 -8.32 0.37
CA GLN A 81 12.61 -8.94 -0.92
C GLN A 81 13.98 -9.64 -0.93
N ALA A 82 15.03 -8.97 -0.44
CA ALA A 82 16.37 -9.54 -0.36
C ALA A 82 16.45 -10.79 0.55
N ARG A 83 15.59 -10.88 1.57
CA ARG A 83 15.48 -12.05 2.45
C ARG A 83 14.52 -13.13 1.96
N GLY A 84 13.83 -12.92 0.84
CA GLY A 84 12.86 -13.88 0.31
C GLY A 84 11.59 -14.01 1.15
N PHE A 85 11.18 -12.93 1.84
CA PHE A 85 9.91 -12.93 2.58
C PHE A 85 8.74 -12.98 1.57
N ALA A 86 8.19 -14.17 1.38
CA ALA A 86 7.07 -14.45 0.50
C ALA A 86 5.92 -15.10 1.28
N PRO A 87 4.66 -14.94 0.81
CA PRO A 87 3.51 -15.58 1.44
C PRO A 87 3.68 -17.10 1.56
N ASP A 88 4.17 -17.78 0.52
CA ASP A 88 4.41 -19.23 0.56
C ASP A 88 5.46 -19.66 1.59
N ALA A 89 6.41 -18.77 1.96
CA ALA A 89 7.48 -19.09 2.90
C ALA A 89 7.09 -18.81 4.37
N HIS A 90 6.21 -17.84 4.62
CA HIS A 90 5.91 -17.36 5.98
C HIS A 90 4.47 -17.59 6.43
N LEU A 91 3.55 -17.96 5.53
CA LEU A 91 2.15 -18.24 5.85
C LEU A 91 1.85 -19.75 5.90
N ALA A 92 2.65 -20.53 6.63
CA ALA A 92 2.50 -22.00 6.71
C ALA A 92 1.11 -22.47 7.19
N HIS A 93 0.33 -21.61 7.87
CA HIS A 93 -1.03 -21.94 8.29
C HIS A 93 -2.03 -21.98 7.12
N TYR A 94 -1.72 -21.33 5.99
CA TYR A 94 -2.55 -21.34 4.79
C TYR A 94 -2.39 -22.62 3.96
N ASP A 95 -1.31 -23.38 4.15
CA ASP A 95 -1.06 -24.63 3.40
C ASP A 95 -2.19 -25.64 3.57
N LYS A 96 -2.84 -25.65 4.74
CA LYS A 96 -4.00 -26.50 5.05
C LYS A 96 -5.21 -26.22 4.15
N PHE A 97 -5.34 -25.00 3.64
CA PHE A 97 -6.46 -24.56 2.81
C PHE A 97 -6.14 -24.57 1.31
N LYS A 98 -4.87 -24.75 0.93
CA LYS A 98 -4.43 -24.85 -0.48
C LYS A 98 -4.76 -26.22 -1.10
N GLN A 99 -4.95 -27.24 -0.26
CA GLN A 99 -5.11 -28.64 -0.68
C GLN A 99 -6.50 -29.12 -1.15
N PRO A 100 -7.64 -28.42 -1.04
CA PRO A 100 -8.92 -28.92 -1.59
C PRO A 100 -9.08 -28.84 -3.12
N GLN A 101 -8.16 -28.18 -3.84
CA GLN A 101 -8.33 -27.87 -5.28
C GLN A 101 -7.51 -28.75 -6.24
N LEU A 102 -6.71 -29.68 -5.71
CA LEU A 102 -5.95 -30.66 -6.51
C LEU A 102 -6.71 -31.97 -6.79
N ASP A 103 -7.94 -32.10 -6.28
CA ASP A 103 -8.71 -33.36 -6.32
C ASP A 103 -9.93 -33.32 -7.27
N ILE A 104 -10.14 -32.24 -8.05
CA ILE A 104 -11.27 -32.11 -9.00
C ILE A 104 -10.74 -32.02 -10.45
N GLY A 105 -9.80 -32.89 -10.80
CA GLY A 105 -9.13 -32.85 -12.10
C GLY A 105 -8.41 -34.12 -12.53
N SER A 106 -8.75 -35.27 -11.97
CA SER A 106 -8.36 -36.60 -12.49
C SER A 106 -9.57 -37.50 -12.65
#